data_AF-A0A017RX03-F1
#
_entry.id   AF-A0A017RX03-F1
#
_cell.length_a   1.000
_cell.length_b   1.000
_cell.length_c   1.000
_cell.angle_alpha   90.00
_cell.angle_beta   90.00
_cell.angle_gamma   90.00
#
_symmetry.space_group_name_H-M   'P 1'
#
loop_
_entity.id
_entity.type
_entity.pdbx_description
1 polymer ?
#
loop_
_entity_poly.entity_id
_entity_poly.type
_entity_poly.pdbx_seq_one_letter_code
_entity_poly.pdbx_strand_id
1 'polypeptide(L)'
;MYMDYCNRPESFKDLDETKKEILIKWIKERFEPSKRAYTKRTSYGLKHDFERDTNIYVYNGQFKGAMLEAGFKAADESKLNWHFKMKVRIPDSFYGFCYKRYRNKDSLLGDFTRNIEKLYGFPRESNDKDEIKRYLDSEEIKTYGAFEKAWSYFEKSKNKKKELFD
;
A
#
# COMPACT_ATOMS: atom_id res chain seq x y z
N MET A 1 16.82 -23.20 18.38
CA MET A 1 15.58 -22.92 19.14
C MET A 1 15.11 -21.46 19.02
N TYR A 2 16.00 -20.44 19.04
CA TYR A 2 15.62 -19.02 18.84
C TYR A 2 15.20 -18.64 17.40
N MET A 3 15.83 -19.22 16.38
CA MET A 3 15.58 -18.87 14.96
C MET A 3 14.18 -19.26 14.46
N ASP A 4 13.55 -20.26 15.08
CA ASP A 4 12.18 -20.67 14.72
C ASP A 4 11.14 -19.68 15.26
N TYR A 5 11.37 -19.13 16.46
CA TYR A 5 10.45 -18.21 17.10
C TYR A 5 10.23 -16.92 16.29
N CYS A 6 11.29 -16.38 15.68
CA CYS A 6 11.20 -15.19 14.81
C CYS A 6 10.33 -15.41 13.55
N ASN A 7 9.90 -16.64 13.25
CA ASN A 7 9.01 -16.96 12.13
C ASN A 7 7.58 -17.28 12.56
N ARG A 8 7.31 -17.32 13.87
CA ARG A 8 6.01 -17.65 14.46
C ARG A 8 5.18 -16.38 14.68
N PRO A 9 3.87 -16.37 14.33
CA PRO A 9 3.02 -15.17 14.46
C PRO A 9 2.92 -14.64 15.90
N GLU A 10 3.08 -15.50 16.90
CA GLU A 10 3.02 -15.16 18.32
C GLU A 10 4.10 -14.16 18.73
N SER A 11 5.24 -14.13 18.03
CA SER A 11 6.32 -13.15 18.25
C SER A 11 5.89 -11.70 18.03
N PHE A 12 4.73 -11.47 17.39
CA PHE A 12 4.12 -10.15 17.31
C PHE A 12 3.81 -9.55 18.67
N LYS A 13 3.50 -10.37 19.69
CA LYS A 13 3.21 -9.90 21.06
C LYS A 13 4.39 -9.15 21.67
N ASP A 14 5.61 -9.55 21.33
CA ASP A 14 6.85 -8.99 21.84
C ASP A 14 7.28 -7.70 21.12
N LEU A 15 6.56 -7.30 20.06
CA LEU A 15 6.82 -6.05 19.37
C LEU A 15 6.34 -4.87 20.24
N ASP A 16 7.15 -3.82 20.30
CA ASP A 16 6.81 -2.55 20.95
C ASP A 16 5.48 -1.98 20.40
N GLU A 17 4.67 -1.37 21.25
CA GLU A 17 3.31 -0.95 20.91
C GLU A 17 3.28 0.08 19.79
N THR A 18 4.20 1.05 19.79
CA THR A 18 4.31 2.03 18.69
C THR A 18 4.64 1.33 17.36
N LYS A 19 5.51 0.32 17.38
CA LYS A 19 5.82 -0.46 16.16
C LYS A 19 4.63 -1.30 15.71
N LYS A 20 3.82 -1.86 16.64
CA LYS A 20 2.59 -2.57 16.30
C LYS A 20 1.60 -1.67 15.59
N GLU A 21 1.35 -0.48 16.13
CA GLU A 21 0.44 0.52 15.55
C GLU A 21 0.87 0.92 14.14
N ILE A 22 2.15 1.25 13.95
CA ILE A 22 2.70 1.63 12.64
C ILE A 22 2.57 0.48 11.64
N LEU A 23 2.90 -0.75 12.04
CA LEU A 23 2.81 -1.92 11.18
C LEU A 23 1.35 -2.24 10.77
N ILE A 24 0.42 -2.23 11.73
CA ILE A 24 -1.00 -2.48 11.45
C ILE A 24 -1.56 -1.39 10.54
N LYS A 25 -1.22 -0.12 10.78
CA LYS A 25 -1.64 1.01 9.94
C LYS A 25 -1.13 0.84 8.52
N TRP A 26 0.17 0.57 8.34
CA TRP A 26 0.78 0.33 7.03
C TRP A 26 0.10 -0.82 6.27
N ILE A 27 -0.25 -1.92 6.96
CA ILE A 27 -0.97 -3.05 6.36
C ILE A 27 -2.35 -2.60 5.86
N LYS A 28 -3.13 -1.92 6.70
CA LYS A 28 -4.52 -1.50 6.39
C LYS A 28 -4.60 -0.41 5.32
N GLU A 29 -3.60 0.45 5.22
CA GLU A 29 -3.52 1.46 4.16
C GLU A 29 -3.27 0.82 2.78
N ARG A 30 -2.51 -0.29 2.74
CA ARG A 30 -2.05 -0.92 1.50
C ARG A 30 -2.90 -2.06 1.01
N PHE A 31 -3.55 -2.77 1.90
CA PHE A 31 -4.25 -4.00 1.59
C PHE A 31 -5.66 -4.00 2.17
N GLU A 32 -6.52 -4.80 1.54
CA GLU A 32 -7.86 -5.08 2.02
C GLU A 32 -8.13 -6.59 1.90
N PRO A 33 -8.96 -7.17 2.79
CA PRO A 33 -9.29 -8.59 2.74
C PRO A 33 -9.89 -9.02 1.41
N SER A 34 -9.61 -10.26 1.00
CA SER A 34 -10.11 -10.85 -0.24
C SER A 34 -10.43 -12.32 -0.03
N LYS A 35 -11.22 -12.92 -0.95
CA LYS A 35 -11.41 -14.37 -0.98
C LYS A 35 -10.21 -15.11 -1.61
N ARG A 36 -9.43 -14.42 -2.46
CA ARG A 36 -8.31 -14.98 -3.22
C ARG A 36 -6.98 -14.75 -2.52
N ALA A 37 -6.07 -15.72 -2.63
CA ALA A 37 -4.70 -15.57 -2.17
C ALA A 37 -3.93 -14.55 -3.02
N TYR A 38 -3.20 -13.66 -2.37
CA TYR A 38 -2.28 -12.73 -3.00
C TYR A 38 -0.96 -13.43 -3.32
N THR A 39 -0.70 -13.68 -4.60
CA THR A 39 0.44 -14.50 -5.05
C THR A 39 1.70 -13.70 -5.35
N LYS A 40 1.64 -12.36 -5.42
CA LYS A 40 2.79 -11.54 -5.83
C LYS A 40 3.90 -11.46 -4.77
N ARG A 41 3.56 -11.56 -3.49
CA ARG A 41 4.52 -11.54 -2.36
C ARG A 41 4.03 -12.44 -1.23
N THR A 42 4.97 -13.04 -0.51
CA THR A 42 4.75 -13.72 0.77
C THR A 42 4.96 -12.76 1.94
N SER A 43 4.69 -13.22 3.16
CA SER A 43 5.01 -12.52 4.42
C SER A 43 6.46 -12.01 4.46
N TYR A 44 7.41 -12.81 3.97
CA TYR A 44 8.82 -12.43 3.91
C TYR A 44 9.07 -11.25 2.97
N GLY A 45 8.45 -11.28 1.78
CA GLY A 45 8.54 -10.15 0.85
C GLY A 45 7.88 -8.89 1.40
N LEU A 46 6.72 -9.04 2.02
CA LEU A 46 5.94 -7.93 2.57
C LEU A 46 6.60 -7.28 3.79
N LYS A 47 7.29 -8.04 4.66
CA LYS A 47 8.05 -7.44 5.77
C LYS A 47 9.20 -6.57 5.28
N HIS A 48 9.85 -6.95 4.18
CA HIS A 48 10.90 -6.15 3.54
C HIS A 48 10.33 -4.93 2.86
N ASP A 49 9.10 -5.04 2.34
CA ASP A 49 8.40 -3.87 1.86
C ASP A 49 8.11 -2.89 3.00
N PHE A 50 7.57 -3.37 4.12
CA PHE A 50 7.36 -2.54 5.30
C PHE A 50 8.65 -1.87 5.82
N GLU A 51 9.74 -2.63 5.93
CA GLU A 51 11.03 -2.13 6.42
C GLU A 51 11.59 -1.02 5.52
N ARG A 52 11.56 -1.21 4.19
CA ARG A 52 12.00 -0.18 3.25
C ARG A 52 11.16 1.10 3.34
N ASP A 53 9.87 0.95 3.59
CA ASP A 53 8.92 2.06 3.57
C ASP A 53 8.94 2.89 4.86
N THR A 54 9.36 2.28 5.97
CA THR A 54 9.27 2.87 7.32
C THR A 54 10.61 2.97 8.03
N ASN A 55 11.67 2.33 7.51
CA ASN A 55 12.94 2.07 8.18
C ASN A 55 12.81 1.29 9.51
N ILE A 56 11.66 0.62 9.72
CA ILE A 56 11.42 -0.20 10.93
C ILE A 56 11.62 -1.68 10.58
N TYR A 57 12.61 -2.29 11.22
CA TYR A 57 12.81 -3.73 11.12
C TYR A 57 11.77 -4.51 11.94
N VAL A 58 11.18 -5.54 11.31
CA VAL A 58 10.36 -6.56 11.98
C VAL A 58 10.74 -7.95 11.48
N TYR A 59 10.60 -8.94 12.36
CA TYR A 59 10.74 -10.35 11.99
C TYR A 59 9.56 -10.83 11.14
N ASN A 60 9.78 -11.92 10.40
CA ASN A 60 8.74 -12.53 9.55
C ASN A 60 7.51 -12.97 10.38
N GLY A 61 7.75 -13.53 11.58
CA GLY A 61 6.70 -13.90 12.54
C GLY A 61 5.88 -12.69 13.00
N GLN A 62 6.54 -11.61 13.40
CA GLN A 62 5.88 -10.35 13.79
C GLN A 62 4.99 -9.80 12.66
N PHE A 63 5.47 -9.83 11.42
CA PHE A 63 4.66 -9.43 10.27
C PHE A 63 3.43 -10.34 10.08
N LYS A 64 3.59 -11.67 10.21
CA LYS A 64 2.45 -12.59 10.14
C LYS A 64 1.42 -12.32 11.23
N GLY A 65 1.85 -12.12 12.47
CA GLY A 65 0.97 -11.81 13.58
C GLY A 65 0.21 -10.50 13.35
N ALA A 66 0.89 -9.46 12.87
CA ALA A 66 0.25 -8.19 12.52
C ALA A 66 -0.79 -8.33 11.41
N MET A 67 -0.56 -9.20 10.40
CA MET A 67 -1.55 -9.49 9.36
C MET A 67 -2.81 -10.14 9.96
N LEU A 68 -2.66 -11.08 10.88
CA LEU A 68 -3.78 -11.72 11.57
C LEU A 68 -4.56 -10.70 12.42
N GLU A 69 -3.84 -9.88 13.21
CA GLU A 69 -4.40 -8.81 14.03
C GLU A 69 -5.16 -7.77 13.18
N ALA A 70 -4.64 -7.46 11.99
CA ALA A 70 -5.31 -6.57 11.04
C ALA A 70 -6.53 -7.20 10.34
N GLY A 71 -6.90 -8.44 10.68
CA GLY A 71 -8.09 -9.13 10.17
C GLY A 71 -7.89 -9.92 8.87
N PHE A 72 -6.64 -10.10 8.43
CA PHE A 72 -6.32 -10.89 7.24
C PHE A 72 -6.19 -12.37 7.58
N LYS A 73 -6.44 -13.23 6.59
CA LYS A 73 -6.31 -14.68 6.73
C LYS A 73 -5.13 -15.18 5.93
N ALA A 74 -4.32 -16.06 6.50
CA ALA A 74 -3.31 -16.78 5.75
C ALA A 74 -3.99 -17.70 4.71
N ALA A 75 -3.31 -17.91 3.59
CA ALA A 75 -3.72 -18.89 2.59
C ALA A 75 -3.31 -20.31 3.01
N ASP A 76 -2.15 -20.44 3.66
CA ASP A 76 -1.59 -21.69 4.19
C ASP A 76 -0.61 -21.36 5.33
N GLU A 77 -0.97 -21.73 6.56
CA GLU A 77 -0.19 -21.46 7.77
C GLU A 77 0.96 -22.46 7.97
N SER A 78 0.93 -23.61 7.29
CA SER A 78 1.97 -24.65 7.39
C SER A 78 3.31 -24.24 6.76
N LYS A 79 3.31 -23.16 5.97
CA LYS A 79 4.50 -22.68 5.26
C LYS A 79 5.33 -21.73 6.12
N LEU A 80 6.65 -21.70 5.87
CA LEU A 80 7.53 -20.71 6.50
C LEU A 80 7.18 -19.28 6.08
N ASN A 81 6.80 -19.08 4.82
CA ASN A 81 6.46 -17.78 4.25
C ASN A 81 5.01 -17.79 3.80
N TRP A 82 4.15 -17.00 4.44
CA TRP A 82 2.71 -17.08 4.22
C TRP A 82 2.29 -16.22 3.05
N HIS A 83 1.40 -16.74 2.21
CA HIS A 83 0.54 -15.89 1.39
C HIS A 83 -0.71 -15.53 2.20
N PHE A 84 -1.33 -14.40 1.90
CA PHE A 84 -2.56 -13.94 2.58
C PHE A 84 -3.71 -13.80 1.59
N LYS A 85 -4.93 -14.01 2.08
CA LYS A 85 -6.17 -13.78 1.34
C LYS A 85 -6.50 -12.28 1.32
N MET A 86 -5.87 -11.57 0.39
CA MET A 86 -5.89 -10.11 0.32
C MET A 86 -5.80 -9.60 -1.12
N LYS A 87 -6.08 -8.31 -1.30
CA LYS A 87 -5.79 -7.55 -2.52
C LYS A 87 -5.22 -6.18 -2.14
N VAL A 88 -4.56 -5.53 -3.11
CA VAL A 88 -4.11 -4.14 -2.93
C VAL A 88 -5.34 -3.25 -2.75
N ARG A 89 -5.32 -2.42 -1.70
CA ARG A 89 -6.35 -1.43 -1.44
C ARG A 89 -6.18 -0.24 -2.38
N ILE A 90 -7.25 0.11 -3.08
CA ILE A 90 -7.27 1.25 -4.01
C ILE A 90 -8.27 2.30 -3.49
N PRO A 91 -7.79 3.37 -2.84
CA PRO A 91 -8.67 4.39 -2.25
C PRO A 91 -9.52 5.15 -3.27
N ASP A 92 -10.53 5.88 -2.81
CA ASP A 92 -11.25 6.86 -3.63
C ASP A 92 -10.59 8.25 -3.54
N SER A 93 -9.34 8.31 -3.99
CA SER A 93 -8.48 9.48 -3.97
C SER A 93 -7.89 9.78 -5.35
N PHE A 94 -7.01 10.77 -5.44
CA PHE A 94 -6.22 11.02 -6.66
C PHE A 94 -5.43 9.78 -7.11
N TYR A 95 -4.77 9.08 -6.16
CA TYR A 95 -4.04 7.84 -6.45
C TYR A 95 -4.98 6.80 -7.06
N GLY A 96 -6.12 6.54 -6.42
CA GLY A 96 -7.06 5.54 -6.89
C GLY A 96 -7.71 5.89 -8.23
N PHE A 97 -7.96 7.19 -8.46
CA PHE A 97 -8.40 7.70 -9.76
C PHE A 97 -7.40 7.35 -10.87
N CYS A 98 -6.11 7.62 -10.63
CA CYS A 98 -5.04 7.33 -11.58
C CYS A 98 -4.88 5.81 -11.79
N TYR A 99 -4.83 5.04 -10.69
CA TYR A 99 -4.68 3.59 -10.71
C TYR A 99 -5.75 2.91 -11.55
N LYS A 100 -7.03 3.25 -11.30
CA LYS A 100 -8.18 2.64 -11.98
C LYS A 100 -8.22 2.94 -13.48
N ARG A 101 -7.71 4.10 -13.91
CA ARG A 101 -7.87 4.60 -15.29
C ARG A 101 -6.65 4.36 -16.18
N TYR A 102 -5.46 4.54 -15.62
CA TYR A 102 -4.25 4.69 -16.44
C TYR A 102 -3.20 3.61 -16.20
N ARG A 103 -3.24 2.86 -15.08
CA ARG A 103 -2.18 1.91 -14.70
C ARG A 103 -1.74 0.97 -15.83
N ASN A 104 -2.69 0.45 -16.60
CA ASN A 104 -2.43 -0.52 -17.68
C ASN A 104 -2.40 0.12 -19.08
N LYS A 105 -2.36 1.46 -19.16
CA LYS A 105 -2.28 2.19 -20.42
C LYS A 105 -0.82 2.43 -20.77
N ASP A 106 -0.48 2.22 -22.03
CA ASP A 106 0.80 2.64 -22.60
C ASP A 106 0.69 4.12 -22.97
N SER A 107 1.04 4.99 -22.03
CA SER A 107 0.87 6.45 -22.13
C SER A 107 1.59 7.16 -20.99
N LEU A 108 1.87 8.45 -21.12
CA LEU A 108 2.45 9.28 -20.06
C LEU A 108 1.70 9.20 -18.72
N LEU A 109 0.36 9.13 -18.74
CA LEU A 109 -0.44 8.98 -17.52
C LEU A 109 -0.32 7.58 -16.91
N GLY A 110 -0.14 6.56 -17.76
CA GLY A 110 0.12 5.20 -17.32
C GLY A 110 1.51 5.05 -16.71
N ASP A 111 2.53 5.65 -17.32
CA ASP A 111 3.89 5.70 -16.78
C ASP A 111 3.92 6.42 -15.43
N PHE A 112 3.30 7.61 -15.36
CA PHE A 112 3.13 8.34 -14.11
C PHE A 112 2.46 7.48 -13.03
N THR A 113 1.36 6.79 -13.38
CA THR A 113 0.63 5.93 -12.44
C THR A 113 1.49 4.77 -11.93
N ARG A 114 2.27 4.11 -12.82
CA ARG A 114 3.18 3.03 -12.44
C ARG A 114 4.36 3.52 -11.60
N ASN A 115 4.81 4.76 -11.82
CA ASN A 115 5.85 5.38 -11.01
C ASN A 115 5.34 5.63 -9.58
N ILE A 116 4.19 6.30 -9.42
CA ILE A 116 3.63 6.53 -8.07
C ILE A 116 3.17 5.23 -7.37
N GLU A 117 2.83 4.17 -8.12
CA GLU A 117 2.56 2.84 -7.55
C GLU A 117 3.80 2.26 -6.84
N LYS A 118 5.00 2.52 -7.38
CA LYS A 118 6.29 2.08 -6.81
C LYS A 118 6.76 2.98 -5.66
N LEU A 119 6.21 4.18 -5.53
CA LEU A 119 6.51 5.08 -4.42
C LEU A 119 5.74 4.65 -3.20
N TYR A 120 6.49 4.12 -2.25
CA TYR A 120 5.92 3.54 -1.06
C TYR A 120 5.42 4.59 -0.05
N GLY A 121 6.07 5.75 0.01
CA GLY A 121 5.65 6.89 0.83
C GLY A 121 4.55 7.75 0.19
N PHE A 122 4.11 7.44 -1.03
CA PHE A 122 3.13 8.27 -1.73
C PHE A 122 1.84 8.39 -0.91
N PRO A 123 1.28 9.61 -0.71
CA PRO A 123 0.10 9.82 0.12
C PRO A 123 -1.16 9.33 -0.60
N ARG A 124 -1.37 8.01 -0.60
CA ARG A 124 -2.43 7.34 -1.40
C ARG A 124 -3.83 7.77 -1.01
N GLU A 125 -4.09 8.16 0.22
CA GLU A 125 -5.40 8.65 0.65
C GLU A 125 -5.63 10.13 0.32
N SER A 126 -4.58 10.88 -0.01
CA SER A 126 -4.68 12.34 -0.12
C SER A 126 -5.46 12.78 -1.35
N ASN A 127 -6.23 13.85 -1.11
CA ASN A 127 -6.94 14.62 -2.12
C ASN A 127 -6.50 16.09 -2.10
N ASP A 128 -5.41 16.39 -1.40
CA ASP A 128 -4.76 17.69 -1.36
C ASP A 128 -3.67 17.74 -2.44
N LYS A 129 -3.82 18.69 -3.38
CA LYS A 129 -2.88 18.86 -4.49
C LYS A 129 -1.50 19.21 -3.99
N ASP A 130 -1.40 20.09 -3.01
CA ASP A 130 -0.15 20.66 -2.54
C ASP A 130 0.63 19.64 -1.71
N GLU A 131 -0.06 18.78 -0.95
CA GLU A 131 0.56 17.64 -0.28
C GLU A 131 1.21 16.68 -1.28
N ILE A 132 0.46 16.25 -2.30
CA ILE A 132 0.97 15.33 -3.33
C ILE A 132 2.09 15.98 -4.12
N LYS A 133 1.96 17.28 -4.43
CA LYS A 133 2.98 18.05 -5.15
C LYS A 133 4.30 18.10 -4.37
N ARG A 134 4.25 18.49 -3.08
CA ARG A 134 5.41 18.49 -2.18
C ARG A 134 6.07 17.11 -2.09
N TYR A 135 5.27 16.04 -2.04
CA TYR A 135 5.81 14.69 -2.04
C TYR A 135 6.57 14.37 -3.33
N LEU A 136 5.98 14.67 -4.49
CA LEU A 136 6.62 14.43 -5.79
C LEU A 136 7.90 15.26 -5.99
N ASP A 137 7.94 16.50 -5.47
CA ASP A 137 9.15 17.33 -5.45
C ASP A 137 10.28 16.68 -4.65
N SER A 138 9.95 16.17 -3.45
CA SER A 138 10.94 15.58 -2.54
C SER A 138 11.60 14.30 -3.07
N GLU A 139 10.90 13.59 -3.96
CA GLU A 139 11.37 12.35 -4.59
C GLU A 139 12.09 12.61 -5.94
N GLU A 140 12.32 13.88 -6.31
CA GLU A 140 12.94 14.33 -7.57
C GLU A 140 12.29 13.74 -8.84
N ILE A 141 10.98 13.48 -8.80
CA ILE A 141 10.29 12.77 -9.88
C ILE A 141 9.93 13.75 -11.00
N LYS A 142 10.65 13.62 -12.13
CA LYS A 142 10.44 14.41 -13.36
C LYS A 142 9.18 13.99 -14.13
N THR A 143 8.00 14.03 -13.48
CA THR A 143 6.70 13.71 -14.11
C THR A 143 5.66 14.82 -13.94
N TYR A 144 6.09 16.06 -13.72
CA TYR A 144 5.22 17.19 -13.41
C TYR A 144 4.11 17.44 -14.44
N GLY A 145 4.43 17.39 -15.73
CA GLY A 145 3.43 17.55 -16.78
C GLY A 145 2.35 16.45 -16.75
N ALA A 146 2.73 15.22 -16.42
CA ALA A 146 1.78 14.11 -16.28
C ALA A 146 0.94 14.25 -15.00
N PHE A 147 1.53 14.71 -13.90
CA PHE A 147 0.83 15.00 -12.65
C PHE A 147 -0.24 16.08 -12.84
N GLU A 148 0.11 17.25 -13.37
CA GLU A 148 -0.83 18.37 -13.57
C GLU A 148 -1.99 17.97 -14.50
N LYS A 149 -1.68 17.20 -15.56
CA LYS A 149 -2.70 16.66 -16.47
C LYS A 149 -3.62 15.65 -15.78
N ALA A 150 -3.06 14.72 -15.00
CA ALA A 150 -3.86 13.76 -14.23
C ALA A 150 -4.75 14.48 -13.21
N TRP A 151 -4.23 15.52 -12.55
CA TRP A 151 -4.96 16.30 -11.55
C TRP A 151 -6.16 17.03 -12.16
N SER A 152 -5.98 17.68 -13.31
CA SER A 152 -7.09 18.32 -14.03
C SER A 152 -8.22 17.33 -14.37
N TYR A 153 -7.88 16.10 -14.76
CA TYR A 153 -8.88 15.06 -15.03
C TYR A 153 -9.56 14.55 -13.75
N PHE A 154 -8.83 14.51 -12.64
CA PHE A 154 -9.38 14.12 -11.35
C PHE A 154 -10.41 15.16 -10.86
N GLU A 155 -10.08 16.45 -10.90
CA GLU A 155 -11.00 17.55 -10.53
C GLU A 155 -12.28 17.53 -11.37
N LYS A 156 -12.15 17.41 -12.69
CA LYS A 156 -13.30 17.27 -13.60
C LYS A 156 -14.19 16.08 -13.24
N SER A 157 -13.60 14.97 -12.79
CA SER A 157 -14.37 13.79 -12.38
C SER A 157 -15.14 13.97 -11.07
N LYS A 158 -14.63 14.82 -10.16
CA LYS A 158 -15.33 15.18 -8.92
C LYS A 158 -16.53 16.09 -9.21
N ASN A 159 -16.36 17.09 -10.07
CA ASN A 159 -17.43 18.02 -10.42
C ASN A 159 -18.60 17.31 -11.11
N LYS A 160 -18.32 16.39 -12.04
CA LYS A 160 -19.36 15.56 -12.68
C LYS A 160 -20.12 14.67 -11.70
N LYS A 161 -19.46 14.13 -10.68
CA LYS A 161 -20.17 13.37 -9.63
C LYS A 161 -21.13 14.30 -8.88
N LYS A 162 -20.72 15.52 -8.55
CA LYS A 162 -21.57 16.49 -7.83
C LYS A 162 -22.84 16.86 -8.62
N GLU A 163 -22.70 17.17 -9.91
CA GLU A 163 -23.83 17.49 -10.81
C GLU A 163 -24.84 16.33 -11.00
N LEU A 164 -24.46 15.08 -10.70
CA LEU A 164 -25.34 13.91 -10.80
C LEU A 164 -26.17 13.64 -9.53
N PHE A 165 -25.83 14.31 -8.42
CA PHE A 165 -26.49 14.15 -7.12
C PHE A 165 -27.12 15.45 -6.59
N ASP A 166 -27.08 16.52 -7.39
CA ASP A 166 -27.83 17.79 -7.21
C ASP A 166 -29.04 17.80 -8.16
#